data_AF-A0A4Q6CA08-F1
#
_entry.id   AF-A0A4Q6CA08-F1
#
_cell.length_a   1.000
_cell.length_b   1.000
_cell.length_c   1.000
_cell.angle_alpha   90.00
_cell.angle_beta   90.00
_cell.angle_gamma   90.00
#
_symmetry.space_group_name_H-M   'P 1'
#
loop_
_entity.id
_entity.type
_entity.pdbx_description
1 polymer ?
#
loop_
_entity_poly.entity_id
_entity_poly.type
_entity_poly.pdbx_seq_one_letter_code
_entity_poly.pdbx_strand_id
1 'polypeptide(L)'
;MKKIILPLLALFAISPAFASAPLDCFKKASVDMDQMVAVRLCAQTENADAPIECLREAKSFLPIYESVGLCSASKNAQETLRCYREAVTQLTSIPNAAIRLCGGNTN
;
A
#
# COMPACT_ATOMS: atom_id res chain seq x y z
N MET A 1 -59.77 13.11 -6.50
CA MET A 1 -58.82 13.92 -5.69
C MET A 1 -57.44 13.26 -5.77
N LYS A 2 -56.50 13.83 -6.53
CA LYS A 2 -55.22 13.21 -6.89
C LYS A 2 -54.16 13.60 -5.85
N LYS A 3 -53.70 12.65 -5.04
CA LYS A 3 -52.67 12.86 -4.01
C LYS A 3 -51.30 12.98 -4.69
N ILE A 4 -50.69 14.16 -4.57
CA ILE A 4 -49.33 14.45 -5.01
C ILE A 4 -48.39 13.76 -4.02
N ILE A 5 -47.68 12.74 -4.47
CA ILE A 5 -46.62 12.08 -3.70
C ILE A 5 -45.35 12.88 -3.95
N LEU A 6 -44.93 13.66 -2.96
CA LEU A 6 -43.67 14.40 -2.94
C LEU A 6 -42.53 13.38 -2.73
N PRO A 7 -41.48 13.32 -3.57
CA PRO A 7 -40.37 12.44 -3.32
C PRO A 7 -39.50 13.06 -2.22
N LEU A 8 -39.36 12.35 -1.10
CA LEU A 8 -38.32 12.64 -0.11
C LEU A 8 -36.96 12.47 -0.78
N LEU A 9 -36.31 13.59 -1.11
CA LEU A 9 -34.88 13.66 -1.33
C LEU A 9 -34.19 13.31 0.00
N ALA A 10 -33.88 12.02 0.19
CA ALA A 10 -32.95 11.59 1.21
C ALA A 10 -31.57 12.14 0.82
N LEU A 11 -31.15 13.24 1.46
CA LEU A 11 -29.77 13.67 1.45
C LEU A 11 -28.93 12.55 2.05
N PHE A 12 -28.25 11.79 1.19
CA PHE A 12 -27.19 10.89 1.61
C PHE A 12 -26.10 11.73 2.28
N ALA A 13 -26.01 11.64 3.61
CA ALA A 13 -24.85 12.07 4.35
C ALA A 13 -23.69 11.11 3.98
N ILE A 14 -22.94 11.45 2.94
CA ILE A 14 -21.71 10.76 2.58
C ILE A 14 -20.65 11.24 3.59
N SER A 15 -20.61 10.64 4.77
CA SER A 15 -19.44 10.77 5.62
C SER A 15 -18.29 10.06 4.91
N PRO A 16 -17.15 10.72 4.63
CA PRO A 16 -15.99 10.01 4.12
C PRO A 16 -15.56 9.02 5.20
N ALA A 17 -15.73 7.73 4.94
CA ALA A 17 -15.10 6.71 5.75
C ALA A 17 -13.59 6.95 5.65
N PHE A 18 -12.96 7.36 6.77
CA PHE A 18 -11.51 7.44 6.82
C PHE A 18 -10.96 6.08 6.41
N ALA A 19 -10.05 6.05 5.43
CA ALA A 19 -9.40 4.81 5.02
C ALA A 19 -8.65 4.24 6.23
N SER A 20 -9.14 3.13 6.79
CA SER A 20 -8.53 2.49 7.96
C SER A 20 -7.28 1.68 7.59
N ALA A 21 -7.10 1.38 6.30
CA ALA A 21 -6.06 0.50 5.81
C ALA A 21 -4.63 0.87 6.27
N PRO A 22 -4.20 2.15 6.27
CA PRO A 22 -2.88 2.53 6.82
C PRO A 22 -2.73 2.21 8.31
N LEU A 23 -3.76 2.48 9.12
CA LEU A 23 -3.73 2.22 10.56
C LEU A 23 -3.79 0.72 10.87
N ASP A 24 -4.60 -0.03 10.12
CA ASP A 24 -4.72 -1.48 10.28
C ASP A 24 -3.43 -2.19 9.84
N CYS A 25 -2.80 -1.73 8.76
CA CYS A 25 -1.45 -2.15 8.37
C CYS A 25 -0.44 -1.86 9.48
N PHE A 26 -0.43 -0.63 10.01
CA PHE A 26 0.53 -0.23 11.06
C PHE A 26 0.39 -1.11 12.30
N LYS A 27 -0.83 -1.35 12.77
CA LYS A 27 -1.10 -2.21 13.92
C LYS A 27 -0.58 -3.63 13.70
N LYS A 28 -0.77 -4.21 12.51
CA LYS A 28 -0.27 -5.53 12.16
C LYS A 28 1.26 -5.55 12.07
N ALA A 29 1.85 -4.60 11.35
CA ALA A 29 3.29 -4.53 11.12
C ALA A 29 4.08 -4.28 12.43
N SER A 30 3.60 -3.38 13.29
CA SER A 30 4.27 -3.01 14.55
C SER A 30 4.34 -4.11 15.60
N VAL A 31 3.68 -5.26 15.39
CA VAL A 31 3.86 -6.46 16.21
C VAL A 31 5.28 -7.00 16.08
N ASP A 32 5.84 -6.96 14.86
CA ASP A 32 7.08 -7.68 14.52
C ASP A 32 8.21 -6.77 14.03
N MET A 33 8.01 -5.44 14.02
CA MET A 33 9.04 -4.50 13.57
C MET A 33 8.98 -3.14 14.28
N ASP A 34 10.09 -2.40 14.17
CA ASP A 34 10.20 -1.01 14.64
C ASP A 34 9.04 -0.14 14.13
N GLN A 35 8.51 0.73 14.99
CA GLN A 35 7.33 1.53 14.68
C GLN A 35 7.57 2.49 13.51
N MET A 36 8.77 3.07 13.39
CA MET A 36 9.07 3.97 12.27
C MET A 36 9.18 3.21 10.95
N VAL A 37 9.69 1.98 10.99
CA VAL A 37 9.67 1.08 9.83
C VAL A 37 8.23 0.71 9.44
N ALA A 38 7.39 0.37 10.42
CA ALA A 38 5.98 0.07 10.19
C ALA A 38 5.21 1.27 9.60
N VAL A 39 5.46 2.49 10.11
CA VAL A 39 4.87 3.72 9.57
C VAL A 39 5.27 3.91 8.10
N ARG A 40 6.56 3.76 7.76
CA ARG A 40 7.01 3.91 6.36
C ARG A 40 6.41 2.85 5.45
N LEU A 41 6.31 1.61 5.91
CA LEU A 41 5.72 0.52 5.14
C LEU A 41 4.25 0.75 4.85
N CYS A 42 3.50 1.22 5.85
CA CYS A 42 2.05 1.31 5.81
C CYS A 42 1.54 2.69 5.34
N ALA A 43 2.44 3.64 5.12
CA ALA A 43 2.08 4.95 4.61
C ALA A 43 1.35 4.82 3.27
N GLN A 44 0.22 5.54 3.15
CA GLN A 44 -0.55 5.67 1.90
C GLN A 44 -1.11 4.36 1.32
N THR A 45 -1.10 3.25 2.07
CA THR A 45 -1.68 2.01 1.58
C THR A 45 -3.21 2.05 1.57
N GLU A 46 -3.80 1.53 0.51
CA GLU A 46 -5.23 1.24 0.42
C GLU A 46 -5.54 -0.20 0.86
N ASN A 47 -4.51 -1.02 1.09
CA ASN A 47 -4.62 -2.43 1.47
C ASN A 47 -3.80 -2.68 2.75
N ALA A 48 -4.45 -3.16 3.81
CA ALA A 48 -3.80 -3.35 5.10
C ALA A 48 -2.76 -4.49 5.11
N ASP A 49 -2.88 -5.44 4.17
CA ASP A 49 -2.11 -6.68 4.17
C ASP A 49 -1.01 -6.71 3.10
N ALA A 50 -1.27 -6.14 1.92
CA ALA A 50 -0.35 -6.22 0.79
C ALA A 50 1.08 -5.66 1.08
N PRO A 51 1.28 -4.52 1.75
CA PRO A 51 2.62 -4.07 2.11
C PRO A 51 3.37 -5.05 3.02
N ILE A 52 2.66 -5.67 3.97
CA ILE A 52 3.24 -6.63 4.93
C ILE A 52 3.62 -7.92 4.22
N GLU A 53 2.74 -8.44 3.36
CA GLU A 53 3.01 -9.62 2.54
C GLU A 53 4.18 -9.40 1.58
N CYS A 54 4.19 -8.25 0.90
CA CYS A 54 5.30 -7.86 0.04
C CYS A 54 6.61 -7.82 0.82
N LEU A 55 6.61 -7.15 1.98
CA LEU A 55 7.80 -6.98 2.80
C LEU A 55 8.34 -8.34 3.27
N ARG A 56 7.45 -9.27 3.63
CA ARG A 56 7.82 -10.63 4.06
C ARG A 56 8.63 -11.37 2.98
N GLU A 57 8.23 -11.25 1.72
CA GLU A 57 8.94 -11.88 0.60
C GLU A 57 10.20 -11.08 0.22
N ALA A 58 10.10 -9.75 0.12
CA ALA A 58 11.19 -8.87 -0.31
C ALA A 58 12.44 -8.98 0.58
N LYS A 59 12.28 -9.12 1.90
CA LYS A 59 13.41 -9.27 2.84
C LYS A 59 14.29 -10.49 2.55
N SER A 60 13.83 -11.46 1.75
CA SER A 60 14.65 -12.61 1.37
C SER A 60 15.73 -12.27 0.32
N PHE A 61 15.58 -11.15 -0.40
CA PHE A 61 16.50 -10.76 -1.47
C PHE A 61 16.84 -9.25 -1.51
N LEU A 62 16.24 -8.43 -0.64
CA LEU A 62 16.55 -7.02 -0.46
C LEU A 62 16.85 -6.71 1.02
N PRO A 63 17.73 -5.74 1.31
CA PRO A 63 17.84 -5.23 2.67
C PRO A 63 16.55 -4.53 3.12
N ILE A 64 16.42 -4.31 4.43
CA ILE A 64 15.13 -3.93 5.04
C ILE A 64 14.58 -2.61 4.51
N TYR A 65 15.40 -1.58 4.33
CA TYR A 65 14.94 -0.25 3.92
C TYR A 65 14.53 -0.22 2.44
N GLU A 66 15.24 -0.94 1.59
CA GLU A 66 14.93 -1.18 0.19
C GLU A 66 13.64 -1.98 0.05
N SER A 67 13.48 -3.03 0.87
CA SER A 67 12.25 -3.82 0.93
C SER A 67 11.05 -2.96 1.34
N VAL A 68 11.22 -2.07 2.33
CA VAL A 68 10.18 -1.12 2.75
C VAL A 68 9.88 -0.12 1.65
N GLY A 69 10.89 0.43 0.98
CA GLY A 69 10.70 1.33 -0.16
C GLY A 69 9.91 0.66 -1.29
N LEU A 70 10.25 -0.58 -1.62
CA LEU A 70 9.55 -1.38 -2.63
C LEU A 70 8.11 -1.69 -2.22
N CYS A 71 7.89 -2.08 -0.96
CA CYS A 71 6.59 -2.60 -0.52
C CYS A 71 5.63 -1.54 0.03
N SER A 72 6.13 -0.33 0.29
CA SER A 72 5.30 0.81 0.69
C SER A 72 4.21 1.07 -0.34
N ALA A 73 2.99 1.35 0.14
CA ALA A 73 1.77 1.53 -0.65
C ALA A 73 1.48 0.43 -1.71
N SER A 74 2.04 -0.77 -1.55
CA SER A 74 1.69 -1.92 -2.39
C SER A 74 0.20 -2.24 -2.24
N LYS A 75 -0.51 -2.29 -3.36
CA LYS A 75 -1.92 -2.72 -3.40
C LYS A 75 -2.05 -4.25 -3.53
N ASN A 76 -1.01 -4.88 -4.09
CA ASN A 76 -0.89 -6.31 -4.31
C ASN A 76 0.59 -6.71 -4.24
N ALA A 77 0.92 -7.56 -3.27
CA ALA A 77 2.30 -7.98 -3.03
C ALA A 77 2.93 -8.66 -4.25
N GLN A 78 2.22 -9.61 -4.85
CA GLN A 78 2.73 -10.40 -5.98
C GLN A 78 3.00 -9.53 -7.20
N GLU A 79 2.13 -8.56 -7.49
CA GLU A 79 2.32 -7.66 -8.62
C GLU A 79 3.50 -6.70 -8.40
N THR A 80 3.64 -6.14 -7.19
CA THR A 80 4.80 -5.31 -6.81
C THR A 80 6.11 -6.07 -6.97
N LEU A 81 6.18 -7.30 -6.47
CA LEU A 81 7.38 -8.14 -6.53
C LEU A 81 7.69 -8.62 -7.95
N ARG A 82 6.66 -8.95 -8.75
CA ARG A 82 6.83 -9.27 -10.17
C ARG A 82 7.39 -8.08 -10.94
N CYS A 83 6.82 -6.88 -10.75
CA CYS A 83 7.34 -5.65 -11.34
C CYS A 83 8.81 -5.47 -10.98
N TYR A 84 9.17 -5.59 -9.70
CA TYR A 84 10.55 -5.44 -9.26
C TYR A 84 11.49 -6.44 -9.95
N ARG A 85 11.11 -7.72 -9.99
CA ARG A 85 11.90 -8.78 -10.65
C ARG A 85 12.10 -8.51 -12.14
N GLU A 86 11.08 -8.01 -12.84
CA GLU A 86 11.18 -7.64 -14.26
C GLU A 86 11.98 -6.35 -14.47
N ALA A 87 11.89 -5.40 -13.53
CA ALA A 87 12.60 -4.13 -13.62
C ALA A 87 14.09 -4.30 -13.36
N VAL A 88 14.53 -5.13 -12.41
CA VAL A 88 15.96 -5.35 -12.15
C VAL A 88 16.70 -6.02 -13.30
N THR A 89 16.01 -6.83 -14.11
CA THR A 89 16.61 -7.45 -15.30
C THR A 89 16.75 -6.47 -16.46
N GLN A 90 15.90 -5.43 -16.51
CA GLN A 90 15.93 -4.39 -17.55
C GLN A 90 16.80 -3.18 -17.15
N LEU A 91 16.83 -2.83 -15.86
CA LEU A 91 17.49 -1.65 -15.32
C LEU A 91 18.87 -1.98 -14.72
N THR A 92 19.66 -2.79 -15.42
CA THR A 92 20.93 -3.33 -14.92
C THR A 92 21.94 -2.26 -14.52
N SER A 93 21.94 -1.10 -15.19
CA SER A 93 22.84 0.03 -14.89
C SER A 93 22.36 0.90 -13.71
N ILE A 94 21.11 0.75 -13.27
CA ILE A 94 20.49 1.56 -12.20
C ILE A 94 19.53 0.69 -11.35
N PRO A 95 20.02 -0.33 -10.64
CA PRO A 95 19.16 -1.30 -9.95
C PRO A 95 18.22 -0.68 -8.91
N ASN A 96 18.62 0.42 -8.27
CA ASN A 96 17.77 1.16 -7.32
C ASN A 96 16.56 1.84 -8.00
N ALA A 97 16.61 2.06 -9.32
CA ALA A 97 15.46 2.58 -10.08
C ALA A 97 14.32 1.56 -10.15
N ALA A 98 14.60 0.25 -10.06
CA ALA A 98 13.55 -0.78 -10.01
C ALA A 98 12.67 -0.64 -8.75
N ILE A 99 13.27 -0.33 -7.60
CA ILE A 99 12.54 -0.08 -6.36
C ILE A 99 11.64 1.15 -6.51
N ARG A 100 12.18 2.24 -7.06
CA ARG A 100 11.41 3.49 -7.25
C ARG A 100 10.30 3.35 -8.30
N LEU A 101 10.52 2.51 -9.31
CA LEU A 101 9.55 2.27 -10.39
C LEU A 101 8.38 1.40 -9.92
N CYS A 102 8.67 0.36 -9.14
CA CYS A 102 7.70 -0.67 -8.77
C CYS A 102 7.13 -0.51 -7.35
N GLY A 103 7.78 0.27 -6.50
CA GLY A 103 7.32 0.59 -5.17
C GLY A 103 6.40 1.80 -5.12
N GLY A 104 5.75 1.98 -3.97
CA GLY A 104 4.78 3.06 -3.79
C GLY A 104 5.36 4.37 -3.27
N ASN A 105 6.66 4.44 -2.97
CA ASN A 105 7.28 5.68 -2.49
C ASN A 105 8.07 6.39 -3.61
N THR A 106 7.46 7.41 -4.21
CA THR A 106 8.07 8.27 -5.23
C THR A 106 8.58 9.61 -4.69
N ASN A 107 8.52 9.87 -3.38
CA ASN A 107 8.99 11.13 -2.76
C ASN A 107 10.10 10.90 -1.73
#